data_AF-A0A9D4I000-F1
#
_entry.id   AF-A0A9D4I000-F1
#
_cell.length_a   1.000
_cell.length_b   1.000
_cell.length_c   1.000
_cell.angle_alpha   90.00
_cell.angle_beta   90.00
_cell.angle_gamma   90.00
#
_symmetry.space_group_name_H-M   'P 1'
#
loop_
_entity.id
_entity.type
_entity.pdbx_description
1 polymer ?
#
loop_
_entity_poly.entity_id
_entity_poly.type
_entity_poly.pdbx_seq_one_letter_code
_entity_poly.pdbx_strand_id
1 'polypeptide(L)'
;MKRKADSNLERSDLVEDCKDSKSKEGAIKEETTDVDVEDSVCNKDSDSERCETSSNTTDSSCEKNHSCNAFIKSETLKLEHRDLLSEKNDSNDSPCDEKICERSFFKDDPRIKLAVKYELLDNDELVQVCKTQFGLNTEGERCGVEDESYQRNEPPLCLTSEAQHEIARRCICVSNIFRNLSFIPGNDLEMSKHSGLIYILGELLLLYHKHLPRSRVRRKFDRDDIDENMVDTTQGIDEWWWDCLSVLRENTLVIFANICAQLKLDVFPDAICLPILDGMLHWVVCPSACASDPLPTVGPTSVLSPLRLVLEALCKLCIHDKNVDMLLACPPYERIVQLFSVLTKLLANKSEQVTMEFAIVLLSELVRGGSSAARGIALQHPVISLLIDFIETAEQKALQVANMHTVQMLRDNPEMMGTSLDMLRRAASVLTHLARVPENRKLFVHHQSRLLALVMSQILDHNVAAQLSDVLFQCSNVS
;
A
#
# COMPACT_ATOMS: atom_id res chain seq x y z
N MET A 1 -53.77 23.60 42.41
CA MET A 1 -53.57 24.06 43.80
C MET A 1 -52.16 24.61 43.96
N LYS A 2 -51.86 25.32 45.06
CA LYS A 2 -50.55 25.89 45.54
C LYS A 2 -49.30 25.66 44.64
N ARG A 3 -48.74 26.72 44.00
CA ARG A 3 -47.65 27.66 44.46
C ARG A 3 -46.22 27.08 44.22
N LYS A 4 -45.26 27.77 43.56
CA LYS A 4 -44.49 29.00 43.94
C LYS A 4 -43.64 28.82 45.21
N ALA A 5 -42.39 29.29 45.33
CA ALA A 5 -41.57 30.24 44.53
C ALA A 5 -40.06 29.82 44.59
N ASP A 6 -39.18 30.09 43.62
CA ASP A 6 -38.36 31.32 43.35
C ASP A 6 -37.18 31.61 44.34
N SER A 7 -36.10 32.22 43.81
CA SER A 7 -34.97 32.95 44.45
C SER A 7 -33.83 32.16 45.15
N ASN A 8 -32.60 32.69 45.32
CA ASN A 8 -31.65 33.47 44.47
C ASN A 8 -30.39 33.83 45.31
N LEU A 9 -29.37 34.50 44.70
CA LEU A 9 -28.15 35.08 45.31
C LEU A 9 -27.09 34.07 45.81
N GLU A 10 -25.80 34.42 45.98
CA GLU A 10 -24.84 35.23 45.19
C GLU A 10 -23.48 35.29 45.95
N ARG A 11 -22.34 35.24 45.24
CA ARG A 11 -20.99 35.70 45.69
C ARG A 11 -20.42 35.00 46.97
N SER A 12 -19.15 35.15 47.40
CA SER A 12 -17.92 35.83 46.94
C SER A 12 -16.73 34.99 47.46
N ASP A 13 -15.70 34.64 46.68
CA ASP A 13 -14.47 35.43 46.39
C ASP A 13 -13.46 35.60 47.55
N LEU A 14 -12.19 35.15 47.33
CA LEU A 14 -10.92 35.59 47.97
C LEU A 14 -10.68 35.17 49.46
N VAL A 15 -9.46 35.04 50.07
CA VAL A 15 -8.03 35.02 49.63
C VAL A 15 -7.10 34.53 50.79
N GLU A 16 -5.90 33.98 50.47
CA GLU A 16 -4.68 33.79 51.34
C GLU A 16 -4.81 32.94 52.64
N ASP A 17 -3.74 32.55 53.37
CA ASP A 17 -2.27 32.81 53.30
C ASP A 17 -1.44 31.51 53.55
N CYS A 18 -0.12 31.58 53.34
CA CYS A 18 0.89 30.52 53.51
C CYS A 18 1.61 30.52 54.89
N LYS A 19 2.69 29.72 55.00
CA LYS A 19 3.79 29.66 56.01
C LYS A 19 3.63 28.55 57.09
N ASP A 20 4.68 27.86 57.55
CA ASP A 20 6.11 27.87 57.14
C ASP A 20 6.91 26.60 57.57
N SER A 21 8.16 26.54 57.06
CA SER A 21 9.40 26.07 57.71
C SER A 21 10.07 24.72 57.34
N LYS A 22 11.26 24.85 56.69
CA LYS A 22 12.60 24.23 56.98
C LYS A 22 12.73 22.69 57.07
N SER A 23 13.77 22.01 56.54
CA SER A 23 14.98 22.31 55.72
C SER A 23 15.62 20.94 55.28
N LYS A 24 16.83 20.73 54.71
CA LYS A 24 18.06 21.50 54.46
C LYS A 24 18.85 20.88 53.26
N GLU A 25 20.19 20.98 53.17
CA GLU A 25 21.04 20.25 52.19
C GLU A 25 21.39 18.82 52.68
N GLY A 26 22.06 17.91 51.93
CA GLY A 26 22.71 17.97 50.61
C GLY A 26 23.28 16.60 50.16
N ALA A 27 23.94 16.52 48.99
CA ALA A 27 24.39 15.27 48.32
C ALA A 27 25.69 14.64 48.94
N ILE A 28 26.22 13.47 48.50
CA ILE A 28 27.08 13.28 47.30
C ILE A 28 27.51 11.77 47.15
N LYS A 29 27.71 11.28 45.90
CA LYS A 29 28.45 10.04 45.43
C LYS A 29 27.84 8.64 45.70
N GLU A 30 27.73 7.71 44.72
CA GLU A 30 28.69 6.99 43.81
C GLU A 30 29.35 5.75 44.45
N GLU A 31 29.14 4.56 43.87
CA GLU A 31 30.20 3.69 43.32
C GLU A 31 29.62 2.56 42.44
N THR A 32 30.49 1.77 41.80
CA THR A 32 30.18 0.81 40.69
C THR A 32 30.55 -0.65 41.06
N THR A 33 30.62 -1.54 40.06
CA THR A 33 31.11 -2.95 40.10
C THR A 33 30.18 -3.99 40.76
N ASP A 34 30.18 -5.28 40.38
CA ASP A 34 30.56 -5.91 39.10
C ASP A 34 29.77 -7.23 38.92
N VAL A 35 29.92 -7.88 37.76
CA VAL A 35 29.36 -9.22 37.49
C VAL A 35 30.44 -10.28 37.68
N ASP A 36 30.14 -11.33 38.45
CA ASP A 36 30.90 -12.59 38.45
C ASP A 36 29.98 -13.80 38.59
N VAL A 37 30.45 -14.97 38.14
CA VAL A 37 29.69 -16.23 38.01
C VAL A 37 30.46 -17.36 38.67
N GLU A 38 29.81 -18.19 39.48
CA GLU A 38 30.30 -19.56 39.73
C GLU A 38 29.19 -20.54 40.14
N ASP A 39 29.36 -21.81 39.77
CA ASP A 39 28.42 -22.91 40.01
C ASP A 39 28.46 -23.46 41.44
N SER A 40 27.35 -24.01 41.93
CA SER A 40 27.41 -25.10 42.92
C SER A 40 26.19 -26.02 42.89
N VAL A 41 26.43 -27.30 43.18
CA VAL A 41 25.46 -28.40 43.16
C VAL A 41 25.27 -28.94 44.58
N CYS A 42 24.01 -29.16 45.04
CA CYS A 42 23.55 -30.47 45.56
C CYS A 42 22.07 -30.48 46.05
N ASN A 43 21.33 -31.50 45.61
CA ASN A 43 20.20 -32.21 46.23
C ASN A 43 19.56 -31.71 47.55
N LYS A 44 18.21 -31.76 47.60
CA LYS A 44 17.46 -32.87 48.27
C LYS A 44 15.94 -32.81 48.12
N ASP A 45 15.34 -34.01 47.98
CA ASP A 45 14.03 -34.52 48.46
C ASP A 45 12.73 -33.70 48.10
N SER A 46 11.54 -34.25 47.81
CA SER A 46 10.99 -35.62 47.97
C SER A 46 9.96 -35.96 46.86
N ASP A 47 9.50 -37.22 46.85
CA ASP A 47 8.23 -37.77 46.33
C ASP A 47 7.86 -37.53 44.84
N SER A 48 7.79 -38.53 43.95
CA SER A 48 7.20 -39.89 44.00
C SER A 48 5.67 -39.95 43.90
N GLU A 49 5.15 -40.01 42.67
CA GLU A 49 4.25 -41.11 42.32
C GLU A 49 4.47 -41.58 40.87
N ARG A 50 3.99 -42.78 40.54
CA ARG A 50 4.53 -43.63 39.46
C ARG A 50 3.41 -44.38 38.72
N CYS A 51 3.79 -44.93 37.57
CA CYS A 51 3.18 -46.06 36.83
C CYS A 51 2.20 -45.71 35.69
N GLU A 52 2.25 -46.38 34.55
CA GLU A 52 3.39 -47.06 33.89
C GLU A 52 3.03 -47.35 32.43
N THR A 53 3.92 -47.04 31.48
CA THR A 53 3.81 -47.56 30.12
C THR A 53 4.49 -48.93 30.05
N SER A 54 3.82 -49.91 29.45
CA SER A 54 4.46 -51.17 29.05
C SER A 54 4.10 -51.51 27.61
N SER A 55 5.13 -51.75 26.80
CA SER A 55 5.01 -52.32 25.46
C SER A 55 4.93 -53.85 25.55
N ASN A 56 4.35 -54.51 24.53
CA ASN A 56 5.10 -55.49 23.74
C ASN A 56 4.35 -55.98 22.49
N THR A 57 5.09 -55.93 21.38
CA THR A 57 5.07 -56.77 20.17
C THR A 57 4.02 -57.88 19.99
N THR A 58 3.42 -57.94 18.79
CA THR A 58 3.30 -59.19 18.01
C THR A 58 3.04 -58.89 16.53
N ASP A 59 3.66 -59.64 15.62
CA ASP A 59 3.42 -59.55 14.18
C ASP A 59 2.15 -60.31 13.76
N SER A 60 1.40 -59.78 12.80
CA SER A 60 0.79 -60.58 11.72
C SER A 60 0.27 -59.71 10.57
N SER A 61 0.29 -60.27 9.36
CA SER A 61 -0.03 -59.59 8.10
C SER A 61 -1.51 -59.65 7.73
N CYS A 62 -2.04 -58.60 7.10
CA CYS A 62 -3.14 -58.75 6.14
C CYS A 62 -3.10 -57.69 5.04
N GLU A 63 -2.62 -58.06 3.86
CA GLU A 63 -2.81 -57.28 2.63
C GLU A 63 -4.27 -57.42 2.17
N LYS A 64 -4.96 -56.31 1.87
CA LYS A 64 -6.14 -56.33 0.98
C LYS A 64 -6.15 -55.11 0.05
N ASN A 65 -5.66 -55.33 -1.17
CA ASN A 65 -5.90 -54.45 -2.30
C ASN A 65 -7.41 -54.41 -2.60
N HIS A 66 -7.97 -53.21 -2.78
CA HIS A 66 -9.21 -53.02 -3.54
C HIS A 66 -9.05 -51.86 -4.52
N SER A 67 -8.81 -52.21 -5.78
CA SER A 67 -8.89 -51.27 -6.90
C SER A 67 -10.35 -51.04 -7.28
N CYS A 68 -10.77 -49.78 -7.37
CA CYS A 68 -12.04 -49.36 -7.96
C CYS A 68 -11.82 -48.11 -8.83
N ASN A 69 -11.28 -48.30 -10.04
CA ASN A 69 -11.40 -47.29 -11.11
C ASN A 69 -12.81 -47.38 -11.71
N ALA A 70 -13.56 -46.25 -11.76
CA ALA A 70 -14.29 -45.76 -12.96
C ALA A 70 -15.27 -44.60 -12.63
N PHE A 71 -15.68 -43.89 -13.69
CA PHE A 71 -16.81 -42.96 -13.76
C PHE A 71 -16.79 -41.68 -12.90
N ILE A 72 -16.05 -40.67 -13.40
CA ILE A 72 -16.66 -39.37 -13.69
C ILE A 72 -16.42 -39.07 -15.18
N LYS A 73 -17.43 -38.60 -15.91
CA LYS A 73 -17.25 -38.02 -17.25
C LYS A 73 -16.84 -36.56 -17.09
N SER A 74 -15.63 -36.20 -17.49
CA SER A 74 -15.26 -34.80 -17.72
C SER A 74 -15.64 -34.40 -19.15
N GLU A 75 -16.41 -33.31 -19.28
CA GLU A 75 -16.50 -32.62 -20.58
C GLU A 75 -15.17 -31.93 -20.85
N THR A 76 -14.58 -32.22 -22.01
CA THR A 76 -13.22 -31.79 -22.34
C THR A 76 -13.25 -30.51 -23.16
N LEU A 77 -13.10 -29.37 -22.48
CA LEU A 77 -12.66 -28.14 -23.13
C LEU A 77 -11.28 -28.37 -23.76
N LYS A 78 -11.22 -28.33 -25.09
CA LYS A 78 -10.00 -28.61 -25.85
C LYS A 78 -9.01 -27.45 -25.75
N LEU A 79 -7.89 -27.68 -25.10
CA LEU A 79 -6.65 -26.94 -25.33
C LEU A 79 -5.71 -27.83 -26.13
N GLU A 80 -5.42 -27.43 -27.37
CA GLU A 80 -4.57 -28.22 -28.28
C GLU A 80 -3.09 -28.02 -27.94
N HIS A 81 -2.56 -28.85 -27.05
CA HIS A 81 -1.13 -29.10 -26.99
C HIS A 81 -0.69 -29.78 -28.28
N ARG A 82 0.27 -29.18 -29.00
CA ARG A 82 0.92 -29.76 -30.17
C ARG A 82 2.37 -30.10 -29.85
N ASP A 83 2.80 -31.27 -30.28
CA ASP A 83 4.01 -31.92 -29.77
C ASP A 83 5.32 -31.20 -30.08
N LEU A 84 6.24 -31.23 -29.10
CA LEU A 84 7.67 -31.03 -29.28
C LEU A 84 8.37 -32.37 -29.07
N LEU A 85 9.02 -32.91 -30.12
CA LEU A 85 10.31 -33.64 -30.09
C LEU A 85 10.51 -34.57 -31.31
N SER A 86 10.98 -33.99 -32.42
CA SER A 86 11.89 -34.59 -33.41
C SER A 86 12.48 -33.43 -34.24
N GLU A 87 13.67 -33.48 -34.83
CA GLU A 87 14.56 -34.61 -35.16
C GLU A 87 15.99 -34.43 -34.60
N LYS A 88 16.98 -35.19 -35.09
CA LYS A 88 18.38 -35.16 -34.66
C LYS A 88 19.28 -34.32 -35.58
N ASN A 89 20.44 -33.94 -35.07
CA ASN A 89 21.54 -33.26 -35.76
C ASN A 89 21.92 -33.92 -37.11
N ASP A 90 22.41 -33.08 -38.04
CA ASP A 90 23.68 -33.32 -38.74
C ASP A 90 24.34 -31.97 -39.11
N SER A 91 25.61 -31.99 -39.54
CA SER A 91 26.52 -30.83 -39.51
C SER A 91 26.72 -30.09 -40.85
N ASN A 92 27.13 -28.80 -40.79
CA ASN A 92 28.43 -28.31 -41.33
C ASN A 92 28.62 -26.78 -41.23
N ASP A 93 29.84 -26.33 -41.55
CA ASP A 93 30.46 -25.03 -41.23
C ASP A 93 29.97 -23.76 -41.97
N SER A 94 30.49 -22.63 -41.47
CA SER A 94 30.83 -21.36 -42.15
C SER A 94 29.85 -20.18 -41.95
N PRO A 95 30.34 -18.95 -41.64
CA PRO A 95 29.51 -17.82 -41.28
C PRO A 95 29.21 -16.87 -42.46
N CYS A 96 28.06 -16.17 -42.41
CA CYS A 96 27.94 -14.73 -42.70
C CYS A 96 26.53 -14.17 -42.39
N ASP A 97 26.54 -12.88 -42.07
CA ASP A 97 25.54 -11.84 -42.32
C ASP A 97 24.12 -11.87 -41.71
N GLU A 98 23.71 -10.64 -41.39
CA GLU A 98 22.47 -10.19 -40.78
C GLU A 98 21.19 -10.61 -41.53
N LYS A 99 20.24 -11.18 -40.79
CA LYS A 99 18.80 -10.84 -40.88
C LYS A 99 18.05 -11.28 -39.63
N ILE A 100 17.72 -10.33 -38.77
CA ILE A 100 16.63 -10.50 -37.79
C ILE A 100 15.34 -10.61 -38.60
N CYS A 101 14.73 -11.80 -38.58
CA CYS A 101 13.46 -12.02 -39.28
C CYS A 101 12.30 -11.43 -38.45
N GLU A 102 11.99 -10.15 -38.67
CA GLU A 102 10.81 -9.49 -38.12
C GLU A 102 9.51 -10.16 -38.60
N ARG A 103 9.07 -11.21 -37.91
CA ARG A 103 7.71 -11.73 -38.05
C ARG A 103 6.76 -10.85 -37.26
N SER A 104 6.29 -9.79 -37.92
CA SER A 104 5.36 -8.79 -37.40
C SER A 104 4.05 -9.42 -36.91
N PHE A 105 3.98 -9.75 -35.61
CA PHE A 105 2.72 -10.01 -34.91
C PHE A 105 1.99 -8.72 -34.48
N PHE A 106 2.63 -7.57 -34.63
CA PHE A 106 2.01 -6.26 -34.41
C PHE A 106 1.20 -5.79 -35.63
N LYS A 107 -0.11 -6.09 -35.59
CA LYS A 107 -1.16 -5.26 -36.18
C LYS A 107 -2.48 -5.48 -35.46
N ASP A 108 -3.08 -4.36 -35.04
CA ASP A 108 -4.47 -4.22 -34.58
C ASP A 108 -4.87 -4.83 -33.22
N ASP A 109 -4.08 -4.59 -32.16
CA ASP A 109 -4.66 -4.44 -30.81
C ASP A 109 -5.14 -2.96 -30.61
N PRO A 110 -6.40 -2.72 -30.24
CA PRO A 110 -6.91 -1.36 -30.03
C PRO A 110 -6.33 -0.64 -28.80
N ARG A 111 -5.77 -1.35 -27.82
CA ARG A 111 -5.26 -0.77 -26.55
C ARG A 111 -3.94 -0.02 -26.75
N ILE A 112 -3.09 -0.49 -27.66
CA ILE A 112 -1.83 0.21 -28.01
C ILE A 112 -2.12 1.56 -28.67
N LYS A 113 -3.17 1.65 -29.49
CA LYS A 113 -3.65 2.91 -30.09
C LYS A 113 -4.20 3.89 -29.03
N LEU A 114 -4.56 3.40 -27.85
CA LEU A 114 -4.98 4.23 -26.71
C LEU A 114 -3.77 4.81 -25.99
N ALA A 115 -2.78 3.96 -25.63
CA ALA A 115 -1.54 4.38 -24.96
C ALA A 115 -0.82 5.52 -25.70
N VAL A 116 -0.68 5.40 -27.02
CA VAL A 116 -0.01 6.41 -27.87
C VAL A 116 -0.79 7.75 -27.96
N LYS A 117 -2.06 7.83 -27.52
CA LYS A 117 -2.79 9.11 -27.42
C LYS A 117 -2.40 9.91 -26.17
N TYR A 118 -1.75 9.31 -25.16
CA TYR A 118 -1.70 9.89 -23.81
C TYR A 118 -0.50 10.80 -23.49
N GLU A 119 0.50 10.91 -24.38
CA GLU A 119 1.37 12.10 -24.41
C GLU A 119 0.61 13.38 -24.84
N LEU A 120 -0.64 13.22 -25.34
CA LEU A 120 -1.49 14.26 -25.90
C LEU A 120 -2.89 14.31 -25.24
N LEU A 121 -2.97 14.06 -23.92
CA LEU A 121 -4.07 14.59 -23.12
C LEU A 121 -3.93 16.12 -23.10
N ASP A 122 -4.84 16.84 -23.76
CA ASP A 122 -4.83 18.29 -23.74
C ASP A 122 -5.02 18.81 -22.30
N ASN A 123 -4.43 19.96 -21.99
CA ASN A 123 -4.50 20.59 -20.67
C ASN A 123 -5.95 20.72 -20.19
N ASP A 124 -6.88 21.01 -21.09
CA ASP A 124 -8.31 21.13 -20.79
C ASP A 124 -9.00 19.76 -20.56
N GLU A 125 -8.63 18.68 -21.27
CA GLU A 125 -9.13 17.32 -20.98
C GLU A 125 -8.69 16.88 -19.57
N LEU A 126 -7.40 17.06 -19.24
CA LEU A 126 -6.82 16.70 -17.95
C LEU A 126 -7.41 17.53 -16.80
N VAL A 127 -7.53 18.85 -16.99
CA VAL A 127 -8.20 19.75 -16.03
C VAL A 127 -9.67 19.37 -15.82
N GLN A 128 -10.37 18.91 -16.86
CA GLN A 128 -11.76 18.48 -16.75
C GLN A 128 -11.90 17.16 -15.97
N VAL A 129 -11.02 16.17 -16.20
CA VAL A 129 -11.01 14.91 -15.43
C VAL A 129 -10.72 15.16 -13.93
N CYS A 130 -9.81 16.08 -13.60
CA CYS A 130 -9.63 16.49 -12.21
C CYS A 130 -10.92 17.14 -11.63
N LYS A 131 -11.55 18.08 -12.36
CA LYS A 131 -12.77 18.77 -11.90
C LYS A 131 -13.97 17.84 -11.66
N THR A 132 -14.17 16.82 -12.52
CA THR A 132 -15.26 15.86 -12.33
C THR A 132 -15.04 14.98 -11.11
N GLN A 133 -13.81 14.51 -10.86
CA GLN A 133 -13.49 13.75 -9.65
C GLN A 133 -13.55 14.58 -8.36
N PHE A 134 -13.30 15.89 -8.42
CA PHE A 134 -13.47 16.81 -7.28
C PHE A 134 -14.94 17.20 -6.99
N GLY A 135 -15.92 16.64 -7.70
CA GLY A 135 -17.35 16.83 -7.38
C GLY A 135 -17.89 18.24 -7.61
N LEU A 136 -17.18 19.08 -8.38
CA LEU A 136 -17.58 20.46 -8.67
C LEU A 136 -18.69 20.59 -9.73
N ASN A 137 -19.18 19.46 -10.27
CA ASN A 137 -20.38 19.39 -11.10
C ASN A 137 -21.37 18.37 -10.52
N THR A 138 -22.49 18.88 -9.98
CA THR A 138 -23.82 18.22 -9.80
C THR A 138 -23.91 16.82 -9.16
N GLU A 139 -24.82 16.71 -8.19
CA GLU A 139 -25.31 15.43 -7.66
C GLU A 139 -25.85 14.51 -8.78
N GLY A 140 -25.11 13.46 -9.14
CA GLY A 140 -25.58 12.51 -10.16
C GLY A 140 -24.63 11.35 -10.43
N GLU A 141 -23.38 11.64 -10.78
CA GLU A 141 -22.45 10.64 -11.32
C GLU A 141 -21.24 10.39 -10.39
N ARG A 142 -21.49 9.62 -9.33
CA ARG A 142 -20.42 8.78 -8.76
C ARG A 142 -20.11 7.64 -9.75
N CYS A 143 -18.94 7.01 -9.58
CA CYS A 143 -18.55 5.85 -10.37
C CYS A 143 -19.68 4.80 -10.43
N GLY A 144 -19.84 4.13 -11.57
CA GLY A 144 -20.96 3.23 -11.87
C GLY A 144 -20.98 1.93 -11.05
N VAL A 145 -20.11 1.79 -10.06
CA VAL A 145 -19.95 0.61 -9.19
C VAL A 145 -20.23 0.96 -7.73
N GLU A 146 -20.39 -0.09 -6.92
CA GLU A 146 -20.59 0.02 -5.48
C GLU A 146 -19.27 0.28 -4.77
N ASP A 147 -19.32 1.06 -3.69
CA ASP A 147 -18.13 1.47 -2.96
C ASP A 147 -17.48 0.27 -2.24
N GLU A 148 -18.28 -0.70 -1.81
CA GLU A 148 -17.79 -1.98 -1.30
C GLU A 148 -17.55 -3.02 -2.39
N SER A 149 -16.58 -3.89 -2.13
CA SER A 149 -16.29 -5.07 -2.94
C SER A 149 -17.24 -6.23 -2.61
N TYR A 150 -17.42 -7.16 -3.55
CA TYR A 150 -18.19 -8.39 -3.32
C TYR A 150 -17.62 -9.17 -2.14
N GLN A 151 -18.51 -9.65 -1.27
CA GLN A 151 -18.19 -10.55 -0.16
C GLN A 151 -19.07 -11.80 -0.26
N ARG A 152 -18.50 -12.97 0.05
CA ARG A 152 -19.26 -14.21 0.19
C ARG A 152 -20.30 -14.04 1.31
N ASN A 153 -21.55 -14.44 1.06
CA ASN A 153 -22.53 -14.60 2.13
C ASN A 153 -22.12 -15.80 2.99
N GLU A 154 -21.81 -15.56 4.27
CA GLU A 154 -21.33 -16.65 5.14
C GLU A 154 -22.46 -17.64 5.45
N PRO A 155 -22.35 -18.93 5.04
CA PRO A 155 -23.40 -19.90 5.31
C PRO A 155 -23.41 -20.27 6.80
N PRO A 156 -24.59 -20.48 7.42
CA PRO A 156 -24.69 -20.87 8.84
C PRO A 156 -24.18 -22.30 9.13
N LEU A 157 -23.74 -23.03 8.09
CA LEU A 157 -23.22 -24.39 8.16
C LEU A 157 -21.95 -24.49 7.30
N CYS A 158 -20.93 -25.15 7.83
CA CYS A 158 -19.75 -25.54 7.06
C CYS A 158 -20.12 -26.68 6.09
N LEU A 159 -20.24 -26.36 4.80
CA LEU A 159 -20.59 -27.33 3.74
C LEU A 159 -19.36 -27.80 2.93
N THR A 160 -18.17 -27.37 3.32
CA THR A 160 -16.93 -27.64 2.60
C THR A 160 -16.36 -29.02 2.94
N SER A 161 -15.94 -29.77 1.92
CA SER A 161 -15.41 -31.12 2.07
C SER A 161 -13.98 -31.14 2.64
N GLU A 162 -13.61 -32.25 3.28
CA GLU A 162 -12.25 -32.49 3.78
C GLU A 162 -11.17 -32.34 2.69
N ALA A 163 -11.48 -32.76 1.45
CA ALA A 163 -10.58 -32.59 0.30
C ALA A 163 -10.37 -31.11 -0.08
N GLN A 164 -11.43 -30.28 -0.03
CA GLN A 164 -11.32 -28.83 -0.24
C GLN A 164 -10.49 -28.17 0.88
N HIS A 165 -10.73 -28.54 2.14
CA HIS A 165 -9.92 -28.07 3.27
C HIS A 165 -8.44 -28.46 3.13
N GLU A 166 -8.13 -29.70 2.75
CA GLU A 166 -6.74 -30.14 2.57
C GLU A 166 -6.02 -29.40 1.43
N ILE A 167 -6.72 -29.13 0.32
CA ILE A 167 -6.16 -28.32 -0.78
C ILE A 167 -5.93 -26.88 -0.32
N ALA A 168 -6.89 -26.26 0.38
CA ALA A 168 -6.75 -24.91 0.94
C ALA A 168 -5.56 -24.80 1.91
N ARG A 169 -5.46 -25.73 2.87
CA ARG A 169 -4.35 -25.79 3.85
C ARG A 169 -2.98 -25.90 3.16
N ARG A 170 -2.88 -26.72 2.11
CA ARG A 170 -1.64 -26.88 1.33
C ARG A 170 -1.31 -25.61 0.53
N CYS A 171 -2.31 -24.96 -0.05
CA CYS A 171 -2.12 -23.70 -0.79
C CYS A 171 -1.65 -22.57 0.13
N ILE A 172 -2.29 -22.40 1.29
CA ILE A 172 -1.88 -21.45 2.34
C ILE A 172 -0.46 -21.77 2.82
N CYS A 173 -0.12 -23.04 3.04
CA CYS A 173 1.22 -23.45 3.47
C CYS A 173 2.31 -23.06 2.44
N VAL A 174 2.09 -23.35 1.15
CA VAL A 174 3.02 -22.96 0.07
C VAL A 174 3.13 -21.44 -0.05
N SER A 175 2.02 -20.71 0.08
CA SER A 175 1.99 -19.24 0.07
C SER A 175 2.75 -18.65 1.27
N ASN A 176 2.60 -19.21 2.47
CA ASN A 176 3.36 -18.84 3.65
C ASN A 176 4.87 -19.12 3.48
N ILE A 177 5.26 -20.19 2.79
CA ILE A 177 6.67 -20.46 2.46
C ILE A 177 7.23 -19.36 1.56
N PHE A 178 6.54 -18.96 0.49
CA PHE A 178 6.99 -17.84 -0.35
C PHE A 178 7.01 -16.50 0.39
N ARG A 179 6.02 -16.22 1.25
CA ARG A 179 6.02 -15.04 2.14
C ARG A 179 7.26 -15.03 3.03
N ASN A 180 7.55 -16.13 3.72
CA ASN A 180 8.69 -16.23 4.62
C ASN A 180 10.03 -16.15 3.88
N LEU A 181 10.14 -16.72 2.67
CA LEU A 181 11.32 -16.59 1.82
C LEU A 181 11.57 -15.14 1.38
N SER A 182 10.53 -14.33 1.18
CA SER A 182 10.66 -12.92 0.77
C SER A 182 11.25 -12.00 1.85
N PHE A 183 11.25 -12.42 3.13
CA PHE A 183 11.89 -11.67 4.22
C PHE A 183 13.40 -11.92 4.37
N ILE A 184 13.97 -12.87 3.61
CA ILE A 184 15.40 -13.18 3.66
C ILE A 184 16.16 -12.23 2.72
N PRO A 185 17.12 -11.41 3.20
CA PRO A 185 17.86 -10.48 2.35
C PRO A 185 18.58 -11.19 1.20
N GLY A 186 18.40 -10.72 -0.03
CA GLY A 186 18.94 -11.32 -1.25
C GLY A 186 17.95 -12.24 -1.98
N ASN A 187 16.96 -12.82 -1.28
CA ASN A 187 15.89 -13.56 -1.96
C ASN A 187 14.95 -12.65 -2.74
N ASP A 188 14.83 -11.37 -2.34
CA ASP A 188 14.13 -10.32 -3.07
C ASP A 188 14.63 -10.21 -4.52
N LEU A 189 15.94 -10.32 -4.73
CA LEU A 189 16.58 -10.25 -6.05
C LEU A 189 16.32 -11.50 -6.91
N GLU A 190 16.21 -12.70 -6.32
CA GLU A 190 15.95 -13.92 -7.10
C GLU A 190 14.45 -14.18 -7.33
N MET A 191 13.60 -13.87 -6.33
CA MET A 191 12.14 -13.95 -6.47
C MET A 191 11.62 -12.95 -7.51
N SER A 192 12.15 -11.73 -7.55
CA SER A 192 11.77 -10.70 -8.52
C SER A 192 12.12 -11.02 -9.98
N LYS A 193 13.01 -11.99 -10.25
CA LYS A 193 13.33 -12.47 -11.60
C LYS A 193 12.42 -13.60 -12.08
N HIS A 194 11.77 -14.33 -11.18
CA HIS A 194 11.12 -15.61 -11.50
C HIS A 194 9.74 -15.39 -12.12
N SER A 195 9.66 -15.32 -13.46
CA SER A 195 8.46 -14.97 -14.23
C SER A 195 7.20 -15.72 -13.80
N GLY A 196 7.28 -17.03 -13.54
CA GLY A 196 6.14 -17.84 -13.13
C GLY A 196 5.63 -17.54 -11.71
N LEU A 197 6.48 -17.01 -10.82
CA LEU A 197 6.07 -16.55 -9.49
C LEU A 197 5.40 -15.17 -9.61
N ILE A 198 6.03 -14.26 -10.34
CA ILE A 198 5.53 -12.89 -10.56
C ILE A 198 4.18 -12.90 -11.30
N TYR A 199 3.98 -13.81 -12.25
CA TYR A 199 2.67 -14.06 -12.88
C TYR A 199 1.59 -14.50 -11.87
N ILE A 200 1.85 -15.54 -11.08
CA ILE A 200 0.88 -16.06 -10.09
C ILE A 200 0.54 -14.99 -9.04
N LEU A 201 1.53 -14.25 -8.57
CA LEU A 201 1.33 -13.15 -7.61
C LEU A 201 0.50 -12.02 -8.24
N GLY A 202 0.75 -11.64 -9.50
CA GLY A 202 -0.01 -10.63 -10.22
C GLY A 202 -1.50 -10.99 -10.33
N GLU A 203 -1.82 -12.21 -10.76
CA GLU A 203 -3.20 -12.70 -10.83
C GLU A 203 -3.89 -12.71 -9.45
N LEU A 204 -3.18 -13.12 -8.39
CA LEU A 204 -3.72 -13.21 -7.03
C LEU A 204 -4.12 -11.85 -6.42
N LEU A 205 -3.61 -10.71 -6.94
CA LEU A 205 -3.98 -9.37 -6.45
C LEU A 205 -5.47 -9.08 -6.58
N LEU A 206 -6.06 -9.38 -7.74
CA LEU A 206 -7.46 -9.06 -8.06
C LEU A 206 -8.34 -10.29 -8.29
N LEU A 207 -7.80 -11.51 -8.23
CA LEU A 207 -8.59 -12.75 -8.32
C LEU A 207 -9.82 -12.68 -7.40
N TYR A 208 -11.01 -12.76 -8.01
CA TYR A 208 -12.35 -12.60 -7.40
C TYR A 208 -12.65 -11.31 -6.60
N HIS A 209 -11.71 -10.36 -6.47
CA HIS A 209 -11.98 -9.06 -5.86
C HIS A 209 -12.61 -8.11 -6.90
N LYS A 210 -13.94 -8.00 -6.85
CA LYS A 210 -14.77 -7.28 -7.83
C LYS A 210 -15.75 -6.34 -7.12
N HIS A 211 -15.97 -5.15 -7.67
CA HIS A 211 -17.06 -4.26 -7.25
C HIS A 211 -18.28 -4.51 -8.16
N LEU A 212 -19.48 -4.56 -7.59
CA LEU A 212 -20.71 -4.75 -8.39
C LEU A 212 -21.15 -3.43 -9.04
N PRO A 213 -21.86 -3.45 -10.18
CA PRO A 213 -22.44 -2.25 -10.76
C PRO A 213 -23.56 -1.70 -9.86
N ARG A 214 -23.50 -0.40 -9.55
CA ARG A 214 -24.37 0.24 -8.56
C ARG A 214 -25.82 0.20 -8.98
N SER A 215 -26.66 -0.53 -8.23
CA SER A 215 -28.07 -0.70 -8.61
C SER A 215 -28.82 0.64 -8.59
N ARG A 216 -29.26 1.09 -9.77
CA ARG A 216 -30.04 2.34 -9.93
C ARG A 216 -31.49 2.20 -9.43
N VAL A 217 -31.92 1.01 -9.01
CA VAL A 217 -33.29 0.76 -8.54
C VAL A 217 -33.43 1.21 -7.08
N ARG A 218 -33.87 2.46 -6.87
CA ARG A 218 -34.51 2.85 -5.61
C ARG A 218 -35.82 2.09 -5.45
N ARG A 219 -35.74 0.84 -4.95
CA ARG A 219 -36.92 0.08 -4.52
C ARG A 219 -37.61 0.90 -3.43
N LYS A 220 -38.88 1.26 -3.66
CA LYS A 220 -39.74 1.70 -2.55
C LYS A 220 -39.92 0.50 -1.62
N PHE A 221 -39.76 0.71 -0.32
CA PHE A 221 -40.20 -0.26 0.68
C PHE A 221 -41.72 -0.14 0.88
N ASP A 222 -42.48 -0.36 -0.20
CA ASP A 222 -43.87 -0.81 -0.07
C ASP A 222 -43.81 -2.25 0.45
N ARG A 223 -44.52 -2.53 1.54
CA ARG A 223 -43.98 -3.41 2.61
C ARG A 223 -44.31 -4.89 2.48
N ASP A 224 -45.01 -5.26 1.42
CA ASP A 224 -45.76 -6.52 1.34
C ASP A 224 -45.24 -7.49 0.26
N ASP A 225 -44.42 -7.00 -0.70
CA ASP A 225 -43.80 -7.81 -1.76
C ASP A 225 -42.36 -8.22 -1.39
N ILE A 226 -42.19 -8.96 -0.28
CA ILE A 226 -40.93 -9.66 0.00
C ILE A 226 -40.91 -10.96 -0.80
N ASP A 227 -40.35 -10.91 -2.01
CA ASP A 227 -40.01 -12.09 -2.79
C ASP A 227 -39.16 -13.06 -1.94
N GLU A 228 -39.72 -14.22 -1.57
CA GLU A 228 -38.97 -15.28 -0.85
C GLU A 228 -37.76 -15.77 -1.67
N ASN A 229 -37.76 -15.52 -2.99
CA ASN A 229 -36.68 -15.78 -3.93
C ASN A 229 -35.51 -14.77 -3.85
N MET A 230 -35.60 -13.68 -3.07
CA MET A 230 -34.53 -12.66 -2.98
C MET A 230 -33.41 -13.00 -1.99
N VAL A 231 -33.58 -14.01 -1.12
CA VAL A 231 -32.52 -14.52 -0.23
C VAL A 231 -32.16 -15.95 -0.64
N ASP A 232 -31.50 -16.05 -1.80
CA ASP A 232 -30.92 -17.29 -2.29
C ASP A 232 -29.77 -17.73 -1.37
N THR A 233 -30.12 -18.59 -0.41
CA THR A 233 -29.21 -19.13 0.61
C THR A 233 -28.21 -20.14 0.04
N THR A 234 -28.19 -20.36 -1.28
CA THR A 234 -27.16 -21.16 -1.95
C THR A 234 -26.00 -20.33 -2.52
N GLN A 235 -26.16 -19.01 -2.63
CA GLN A 235 -25.08 -18.11 -3.09
C GLN A 235 -23.94 -18.06 -2.07
N GLY A 236 -22.78 -18.57 -2.48
CA GLY A 236 -21.57 -18.67 -1.66
C GLY A 236 -21.16 -20.10 -1.30
N ILE A 237 -22.02 -21.11 -1.48
CA ILE A 237 -21.69 -22.52 -1.15
C ILE A 237 -20.52 -23.03 -2.01
N ASP A 238 -20.51 -22.72 -3.31
CA ASP A 238 -19.42 -23.08 -4.23
C ASP A 238 -18.15 -22.20 -4.05
N GLU A 239 -18.23 -21.14 -3.23
CA GLU A 239 -17.11 -20.23 -2.92
C GLU A 239 -16.35 -20.66 -1.65
N TRP A 240 -16.17 -21.98 -1.50
CA TRP A 240 -15.41 -22.64 -0.43
C TRP A 240 -13.97 -22.14 -0.27
N TRP A 241 -13.42 -21.52 -1.31
CA TRP A 241 -12.05 -21.00 -1.38
C TRP A 241 -11.92 -19.56 -0.86
N TRP A 242 -13.00 -18.86 -0.49
CA TRP A 242 -12.98 -17.43 -0.13
C TRP A 242 -11.98 -17.11 1.00
N ASP A 243 -12.03 -17.86 2.09
CA ASP A 243 -11.17 -17.68 3.26
C ASP A 243 -9.70 -17.96 2.93
N CYS A 244 -9.46 -19.01 2.14
CA CYS A 244 -8.15 -19.35 1.62
C CYS A 244 -7.61 -18.20 0.76
N LEU A 245 -8.41 -17.66 -0.16
CA LEU A 245 -8.02 -16.59 -1.05
C LEU A 245 -7.74 -15.28 -0.32
N SER A 246 -8.45 -15.00 0.78
CA SER A 246 -8.16 -13.87 1.66
C SER A 246 -6.71 -13.93 2.19
N VAL A 247 -6.30 -15.09 2.73
CA VAL A 247 -4.93 -15.32 3.23
C VAL A 247 -3.90 -15.35 2.09
N LEU A 248 -4.22 -15.95 0.94
CA LEU A 248 -3.35 -15.94 -0.24
C LEU A 248 -3.09 -14.52 -0.74
N ARG A 249 -4.11 -13.65 -0.72
CA ARG A 249 -3.98 -12.25 -1.15
C ARG A 249 -3.18 -11.42 -0.15
N GLU A 250 -3.39 -11.57 1.16
CA GLU A 250 -2.51 -10.97 2.17
C GLU A 250 -1.05 -11.34 1.92
N ASN A 251 -0.77 -12.65 1.81
CA ASN A 251 0.59 -13.15 1.58
C ASN A 251 1.19 -12.56 0.29
N THR A 252 0.40 -12.45 -0.77
CA THR A 252 0.79 -11.85 -2.04
C THR A 252 1.18 -10.38 -1.87
N LEU A 253 0.38 -9.59 -1.14
CA LEU A 253 0.67 -8.19 -0.85
C LEU A 253 1.94 -8.02 0.00
N VAL A 254 2.16 -8.89 0.99
CA VAL A 254 3.39 -8.89 1.81
C VAL A 254 4.61 -9.27 0.96
N ILE A 255 4.49 -10.26 0.06
CA ILE A 255 5.58 -10.62 -0.85
C ILE A 255 5.93 -9.43 -1.76
N PHE A 256 4.95 -8.74 -2.35
CA PHE A 256 5.22 -7.55 -3.16
C PHE A 256 5.85 -6.41 -2.36
N ALA A 257 5.36 -6.12 -1.15
CA ALA A 257 5.96 -5.12 -0.26
C ALA A 257 7.45 -5.42 0.02
N ASN A 258 7.84 -6.69 0.08
CA ASN A 258 9.25 -7.08 0.20
C ASN A 258 10.02 -6.98 -1.15
N ILE A 259 9.54 -7.60 -2.24
CA ILE A 259 10.34 -7.76 -3.47
C ILE A 259 10.34 -6.56 -4.42
N CYS A 260 9.41 -5.61 -4.29
CA CYS A 260 9.24 -4.54 -5.27
C CYS A 260 10.47 -3.63 -5.46
N ALA A 261 11.41 -3.59 -4.51
CA ALA A 261 12.65 -2.81 -4.64
C ALA A 261 13.58 -3.35 -5.74
N GLN A 262 13.55 -4.66 -6.00
CA GLN A 262 14.33 -5.30 -7.07
C GLN A 262 13.51 -5.55 -8.34
N LEU A 263 12.17 -5.51 -8.23
CA LEU A 263 11.25 -5.83 -9.31
C LEU A 263 11.30 -4.77 -10.42
N LYS A 264 11.87 -5.16 -11.55
CA LYS A 264 11.88 -4.39 -12.80
C LYS A 264 10.88 -5.01 -13.76
N LEU A 265 9.88 -4.24 -14.19
CA LEU A 265 8.80 -4.76 -15.03
C LEU A 265 9.18 -4.80 -16.52
N ASP A 266 10.24 -4.10 -16.93
CA ASP A 266 10.69 -4.00 -18.33
C ASP A 266 11.29 -5.29 -18.91
N VAL A 267 11.52 -6.31 -18.07
CA VAL A 267 12.01 -7.64 -18.49
C VAL A 267 10.90 -8.67 -18.69
N PHE A 268 9.65 -8.32 -18.37
CA PHE A 268 8.49 -9.22 -18.45
C PHE A 268 7.48 -8.75 -19.51
N PRO A 269 6.72 -9.68 -20.13
CA PRO A 269 5.65 -9.31 -21.06
C PRO A 269 4.46 -8.66 -20.34
N ASP A 270 3.68 -7.87 -21.08
CA ASP A 270 2.47 -7.18 -20.60
C ASP A 270 1.49 -8.07 -19.83
N ALA A 271 1.39 -9.35 -20.21
CA ALA A 271 0.56 -10.35 -19.53
C ALA A 271 0.98 -10.67 -18.07
N ILE A 272 2.17 -10.24 -17.66
CA ILE A 272 2.65 -10.28 -16.27
C ILE A 272 2.59 -8.87 -15.65
N CYS A 273 2.99 -7.83 -16.39
CA CYS A 273 3.09 -6.48 -15.86
C CYS A 273 1.73 -5.81 -15.63
N LEU A 274 0.75 -6.01 -16.51
CA LEU A 274 -0.55 -5.35 -16.42
C LEU A 274 -1.37 -5.82 -15.19
N PRO A 275 -1.50 -7.13 -14.86
CA PRO A 275 -2.17 -7.55 -13.63
C PRO A 275 -1.55 -6.95 -12.35
N ILE A 276 -0.22 -6.76 -12.33
CA ILE A 276 0.49 -6.16 -11.20
C ILE A 276 0.19 -4.67 -11.10
N LEU A 277 0.30 -3.92 -12.20
CA LEU A 277 0.07 -2.47 -12.20
C LEU A 277 -1.42 -2.15 -11.96
N ASP A 278 -2.34 -2.86 -12.61
CA ASP A 278 -3.78 -2.73 -12.42
C ASP A 278 -4.19 -3.08 -10.98
N GLY A 279 -3.66 -4.18 -10.43
CA GLY A 279 -3.88 -4.60 -9.04
C GLY A 279 -3.35 -3.62 -8.01
N MET A 280 -2.10 -3.18 -8.14
CA MET A 280 -1.51 -2.19 -7.22
C MET A 280 -2.25 -0.85 -7.28
N LEU A 281 -2.55 -0.34 -8.48
CA LEU A 281 -3.33 0.89 -8.61
C LEU A 281 -4.74 0.75 -8.02
N HIS A 282 -5.42 -0.37 -8.27
CA HIS A 282 -6.74 -0.65 -7.70
C HIS A 282 -6.70 -0.64 -6.18
N TRP A 283 -5.79 -1.37 -5.55
CA TRP A 283 -5.71 -1.45 -4.08
C TRP A 283 -5.35 -0.12 -3.38
N VAL A 284 -4.74 0.86 -4.06
CA VAL A 284 -4.58 2.22 -3.49
C VAL A 284 -5.86 3.06 -3.57
N VAL A 285 -6.63 2.95 -4.67
CA VAL A 285 -7.84 3.75 -4.86
C VAL A 285 -9.13 3.09 -4.38
N CYS A 286 -9.06 1.80 -3.99
CA CYS A 286 -10.19 0.98 -3.63
C CYS A 286 -10.99 1.61 -2.46
N PRO A 287 -12.27 1.96 -2.65
CA PRO A 287 -13.09 2.58 -1.62
C PRO A 287 -13.69 1.59 -0.61
N SER A 288 -13.49 0.28 -0.81
CA SER A 288 -14.02 -0.78 0.05
C SER A 288 -13.27 -0.83 1.38
N ALA A 289 -14.00 -1.06 2.48
CA ALA A 289 -13.43 -1.18 3.82
C ALA A 289 -12.24 -2.17 3.87
N CYS A 290 -12.32 -3.28 3.13
CA CYS A 290 -11.28 -4.31 3.10
C CYS A 290 -9.91 -3.85 2.53
N ALA A 291 -9.81 -2.67 1.90
CA ALA A 291 -8.54 -2.10 1.49
C ALA A 291 -7.91 -1.20 2.57
N SER A 292 -8.74 -0.51 3.35
CA SER A 292 -8.32 0.47 4.35
C SER A 292 -8.12 -0.13 5.74
N ASP A 293 -8.96 -1.10 6.12
CA ASP A 293 -8.98 -1.73 7.44
C ASP A 293 -7.78 -2.66 7.67
N PRO A 294 -7.32 -2.85 8.93
CA PRO A 294 -6.30 -3.83 9.25
C PRO A 294 -6.67 -5.25 8.81
N LEU A 295 -5.66 -6.02 8.41
CA LEU A 295 -5.83 -7.41 7.97
C LEU A 295 -6.48 -8.28 9.08
N PRO A 296 -7.41 -9.19 8.73
CA PRO A 296 -8.16 -9.97 9.73
C PRO A 296 -7.33 -11.07 10.43
N THR A 297 -6.10 -11.32 9.97
CA THR A 297 -5.19 -12.36 10.50
C THR A 297 -4.25 -11.84 11.59
N VAL A 298 -4.05 -10.52 11.69
CA VAL A 298 -3.09 -9.90 12.60
C VAL A 298 -3.76 -9.48 13.91
N GLY A 299 -2.96 -9.30 14.97
CA GLY A 299 -3.48 -8.91 16.28
C GLY A 299 -4.19 -7.55 16.28
N PRO A 300 -5.13 -7.31 17.22
CA PRO A 300 -6.02 -6.14 17.22
C PRO A 300 -5.33 -4.78 17.46
N THR A 301 -4.02 -4.78 17.70
CA THR A 301 -3.17 -3.57 17.80
C THR A 301 -2.43 -3.26 16.49
N SER A 302 -2.53 -4.12 15.47
CA SER A 302 -1.89 -3.91 14.18
C SER A 302 -2.65 -2.89 13.35
N VAL A 303 -1.92 -1.99 12.70
CA VAL A 303 -2.46 -1.02 11.73
C VAL A 303 -2.19 -1.44 10.27
N LEU A 304 -1.70 -2.67 10.05
CA LEU A 304 -1.30 -3.16 8.73
C LEU A 304 -2.54 -3.51 7.89
N SER A 305 -2.86 -2.65 6.92
CA SER A 305 -3.92 -2.85 5.93
C SER A 305 -3.34 -3.07 4.52
N PRO A 306 -4.13 -3.62 3.57
CA PRO A 306 -3.72 -3.73 2.17
C PRO A 306 -3.23 -2.42 1.57
N LEU A 307 -3.89 -1.29 1.86
CA LEU A 307 -3.46 0.04 1.43
C LEU A 307 -2.03 0.36 1.89
N ARG A 308 -1.65 0.06 3.14
CA ARG A 308 -0.27 0.32 3.63
C ARG A 308 0.75 -0.56 2.91
N LEU A 309 0.46 -1.85 2.72
CA LEU A 309 1.34 -2.78 2.00
C LEU A 309 1.55 -2.35 0.54
N VAL A 310 0.50 -1.90 -0.13
CA VAL A 310 0.55 -1.47 -1.53
C VAL A 310 1.23 -0.11 -1.69
N LEU A 311 1.05 0.82 -0.75
CA LEU A 311 1.82 2.08 -0.72
C LEU A 311 3.32 1.79 -0.56
N GLU A 312 3.71 0.88 0.34
CA GLU A 312 5.10 0.45 0.50
C GLU A 312 5.64 -0.22 -0.78
N ALA A 313 4.87 -1.16 -1.36
CA ALA A 313 5.23 -1.84 -2.59
C ALA A 313 5.41 -0.86 -3.76
N LEU A 314 4.51 0.11 -3.95
CA LEU A 314 4.60 1.13 -4.99
C LEU A 314 5.76 2.11 -4.75
N CYS A 315 6.01 2.54 -3.50
CA CYS A 315 7.17 3.37 -3.18
C CYS A 315 8.48 2.70 -3.59
N LYS A 316 8.59 1.37 -3.37
CA LYS A 316 9.76 0.57 -3.77
C LYS A 316 9.81 0.30 -5.28
N LEU A 317 8.66 0.02 -5.92
CA LEU A 317 8.55 -0.24 -7.35
C LEU A 317 8.93 1.00 -8.19
N CYS A 318 8.53 2.19 -7.74
CA CYS A 318 8.75 3.46 -8.44
C CYS A 318 10.18 4.01 -8.30
N ILE A 319 11.10 3.30 -7.64
CA ILE A 319 12.53 3.64 -7.63
C ILE A 319 13.14 3.46 -9.04
N HIS A 320 12.58 2.58 -9.86
CA HIS A 320 13.02 2.36 -11.24
C HIS A 320 12.18 3.22 -12.19
N ASP A 321 12.79 4.19 -12.88
CA ASP A 321 12.09 5.15 -13.75
C ASP A 321 11.14 4.46 -14.76
N LYS A 322 11.57 3.36 -15.40
CA LYS A 322 10.74 2.57 -16.32
C LYS A 322 9.46 2.03 -15.69
N ASN A 323 9.48 1.66 -14.41
CA ASN A 323 8.28 1.20 -13.71
C ASN A 323 7.30 2.37 -13.50
N VAL A 324 7.80 3.59 -13.30
CA VAL A 324 6.98 4.81 -13.22
C VAL A 324 6.32 5.10 -14.57
N ASP A 325 7.07 4.99 -15.67
CA ASP A 325 6.54 5.15 -17.03
C ASP A 325 5.41 4.14 -17.30
N MET A 326 5.62 2.86 -16.99
CA MET A 326 4.62 1.80 -17.15
C MET A 326 3.39 2.00 -16.24
N LEU A 327 3.58 2.48 -15.00
CA LEU A 327 2.50 2.77 -14.06
C LEU A 327 1.64 3.94 -14.53
N LEU A 328 2.26 5.02 -15.04
CA LEU A 328 1.56 6.19 -15.59
C LEU A 328 0.87 5.89 -16.93
N ALA A 329 1.39 4.95 -17.71
CA ALA A 329 0.77 4.45 -18.94
C ALA A 329 -0.40 3.47 -18.70
N CYS A 330 -0.63 3.03 -17.46
CA CYS A 330 -1.65 2.02 -17.14
C CYS A 330 -3.08 2.60 -17.27
N PRO A 331 -3.94 2.02 -18.13
CA PRO A 331 -5.35 2.44 -18.21
C PRO A 331 -6.16 1.91 -17.00
N PRO A 332 -7.27 2.57 -16.62
CA PRO A 332 -7.77 3.85 -17.12
C PRO A 332 -7.09 5.04 -16.39
N TYR A 333 -6.80 6.12 -17.12
CA TYR A 333 -6.15 7.32 -16.57
C TYR A 333 -6.90 7.96 -15.39
N GLU A 334 -8.23 7.81 -15.33
CA GLU A 334 -9.04 8.21 -14.17
C GLU A 334 -8.52 7.64 -12.85
N ARG A 335 -7.97 6.41 -12.86
CA ARG A 335 -7.40 5.76 -11.69
C ARG A 335 -6.08 6.42 -11.25
N ILE A 336 -5.31 6.96 -12.19
CA ILE A 336 -4.08 7.72 -11.91
C ILE A 336 -4.41 9.08 -11.26
N VAL A 337 -5.49 9.74 -11.70
CA VAL A 337 -5.98 10.98 -11.06
C VAL A 337 -6.54 10.69 -9.65
N GLN A 338 -7.24 9.56 -9.47
CA GLN A 338 -7.67 9.08 -8.16
C GLN A 338 -6.47 8.78 -7.25
N LEU A 339 -5.39 8.16 -7.76
CA LEU A 339 -4.14 7.96 -7.02
C LEU A 339 -3.55 9.30 -6.53
N PHE A 340 -3.44 10.32 -7.40
CA PHE A 340 -2.96 11.64 -6.99
C PHE A 340 -3.87 12.26 -5.88
N SER A 341 -5.19 12.06 -5.98
CA SER A 341 -6.16 12.50 -4.97
C SER A 341 -5.98 11.77 -3.63
N VAL A 342 -5.76 10.45 -3.65
CA VAL A 342 -5.48 9.63 -2.45
C VAL A 342 -4.16 10.07 -1.80
N LEU A 343 -3.08 10.22 -2.57
CA LEU A 343 -1.78 10.68 -2.04
C LEU A 343 -1.90 12.09 -1.43
N THR A 344 -2.70 12.98 -2.00
CA THR A 344 -2.96 14.32 -1.45
C THR A 344 -3.74 14.25 -0.12
N LYS A 345 -4.68 13.30 0.03
CA LYS A 345 -5.40 13.05 1.29
C LYS A 345 -4.51 12.45 2.37
N LEU A 346 -3.63 11.50 2.00
CA LEU A 346 -2.64 10.91 2.91
C LEU A 346 -1.61 11.95 3.38
N LEU A 347 -1.15 12.82 2.47
CA LEU A 347 -0.28 13.96 2.81
C LEU A 347 -0.93 14.94 3.79
N ALA A 348 -2.25 15.10 3.75
CA ALA A 348 -3.00 15.93 4.71
C ALA A 348 -3.16 15.27 6.09
N ASN A 349 -3.02 13.95 6.19
CA ASN A 349 -3.31 13.20 7.41
C ASN A 349 -2.13 13.18 8.41
N LYS A 350 -1.95 14.29 9.13
CA LYS A 350 -0.84 14.50 10.07
C LYS A 350 -0.80 13.55 11.29
N SER A 351 -1.79 12.66 11.51
CA SER A 351 -1.72 11.66 12.58
C SER A 351 -0.97 10.38 12.19
N GLU A 352 -0.88 10.05 10.89
CA GLU A 352 -0.35 8.79 10.39
C GLU A 352 0.96 9.01 9.62
N GLN A 353 2.01 9.41 10.34
CA GLN A 353 3.30 9.84 9.78
C GLN A 353 3.83 8.89 8.69
N VAL A 354 3.80 7.58 8.90
CA VAL A 354 4.31 6.58 7.94
C VAL A 354 3.56 6.66 6.60
N THR A 355 2.23 6.86 6.61
CA THR A 355 1.45 6.99 5.36
C THR A 355 1.60 8.36 4.69
N MET A 356 1.80 9.42 5.48
CA MET A 356 2.17 10.74 4.99
C MET A 356 3.55 10.70 4.31
N GLU A 357 4.52 9.98 4.88
CA GLU A 357 5.86 9.83 4.34
C GLU A 357 5.86 8.96 3.07
N PHE A 358 5.13 7.82 3.03
CA PHE A 358 4.90 7.08 1.79
C PHE A 358 4.25 7.95 0.70
N ALA A 359 3.30 8.82 1.05
CA ALA A 359 2.70 9.73 0.08
C ALA A 359 3.73 10.71 -0.51
N ILE A 360 4.63 11.27 0.29
CA ILE A 360 5.73 12.14 -0.19
C ILE A 360 6.71 11.36 -1.06
N VAL A 361 7.12 10.14 -0.67
CA VAL A 361 7.99 9.28 -1.49
C VAL A 361 7.36 9.04 -2.85
N LEU A 362 6.14 8.52 -2.90
CA LEU A 362 5.49 8.15 -4.15
C LEU A 362 5.18 9.38 -5.03
N LEU A 363 4.77 10.52 -4.45
CA LEU A 363 4.67 11.78 -5.19
C LEU A 363 6.03 12.23 -5.76
N SER A 364 7.13 12.02 -5.04
CA SER A 364 8.47 12.43 -5.50
C SER A 364 9.04 11.60 -6.65
N GLU A 365 8.57 10.36 -6.85
CA GLU A 365 8.91 9.56 -8.04
C GLU A 365 7.89 9.78 -9.18
N LEU A 366 6.57 9.79 -8.89
CA LEU A 366 5.53 10.03 -9.90
C LEU A 366 5.69 11.37 -10.64
N VAL A 367 6.12 12.42 -9.93
CA VAL A 367 6.36 13.75 -10.51
C VAL A 367 7.58 13.80 -11.46
N ARG A 368 8.46 12.79 -11.42
CA ARG A 368 9.61 12.65 -12.33
C ARG A 368 9.23 12.01 -13.66
N GLY A 369 8.19 11.17 -13.68
CA GLY A 369 7.73 10.42 -14.86
C GLY A 369 7.04 11.26 -15.97
N GLY A 370 6.83 12.57 -15.76
CA GLY A 370 6.40 13.45 -16.86
C GLY A 370 5.73 14.75 -16.44
N SER A 371 5.66 15.69 -17.39
CA SER A 371 4.94 16.97 -17.23
C SER A 371 3.43 16.77 -17.01
N SER A 372 2.83 15.74 -17.62
CA SER A 372 1.42 15.36 -17.43
C SER A 372 1.14 14.87 -16.00
N ALA A 373 2.04 14.07 -15.41
CA ALA A 373 1.95 13.67 -14.01
C ALA A 373 2.14 14.87 -13.06
N ALA A 374 3.15 15.70 -13.30
CA ALA A 374 3.37 16.94 -12.55
C ALA A 374 2.20 17.95 -12.68
N ARG A 375 1.48 17.94 -13.82
CA ARG A 375 0.25 18.72 -14.01
C ARG A 375 -0.93 18.12 -13.23
N GLY A 376 -1.16 16.81 -13.34
CA GLY A 376 -2.21 16.08 -12.63
C GLY A 376 -2.09 16.14 -11.11
N ILE A 377 -0.86 16.10 -10.59
CA ILE A 377 -0.55 16.30 -9.16
C ILE A 377 -0.84 17.75 -8.75
N ALA A 378 -0.31 18.76 -9.45
CA ALA A 378 -0.52 20.17 -9.07
C ALA A 378 -1.99 20.62 -9.05
N LEU A 379 -2.85 19.97 -9.85
CA LEU A 379 -4.29 20.20 -9.87
C LEU A 379 -5.03 19.55 -8.69
N GLN A 380 -4.39 18.70 -7.89
CA GLN A 380 -4.94 18.20 -6.62
C GLN A 380 -4.85 19.29 -5.55
N HIS A 381 -5.91 20.07 -5.37
CA HIS A 381 -5.94 21.05 -4.30
C HIS A 381 -6.12 20.34 -2.93
N PRO A 382 -5.29 20.63 -1.89
CA PRO A 382 -4.31 21.71 -1.76
C PRO A 382 -2.83 21.22 -1.71
N VAL A 383 -2.40 20.30 -2.59
CA VAL A 383 -1.07 19.63 -2.49
C VAL A 383 0.13 20.58 -2.37
N ILE A 384 0.12 21.71 -3.09
CA ILE A 384 1.20 22.71 -3.04
C ILE A 384 1.28 23.36 -1.65
N SER A 385 0.13 23.64 -1.00
CA SER A 385 0.15 24.08 0.40
C SER A 385 0.72 22.99 1.27
N LEU A 386 0.21 21.76 1.18
CA LEU A 386 0.55 20.67 2.11
C LEU A 386 2.04 20.32 2.10
N LEU A 387 2.69 20.37 0.92
CA LEU A 387 4.14 20.18 0.80
C LEU A 387 4.94 21.32 1.46
N ILE A 388 4.45 22.56 1.42
CA ILE A 388 5.06 23.71 2.10
C ILE A 388 4.74 23.67 3.61
N ASP A 389 3.51 23.32 3.99
CA ASP A 389 3.06 23.10 5.37
C ASP A 389 3.91 22.02 6.06
N PHE A 390 4.33 20.99 5.33
CA PHE A 390 5.23 19.93 5.81
C PHE A 390 6.63 20.48 6.10
N ILE A 391 7.25 21.21 5.15
CA ILE A 391 8.58 21.80 5.34
C ILE A 391 8.57 22.86 6.46
N GLU A 392 7.56 23.73 6.52
CA GLU A 392 7.37 24.69 7.61
C GLU A 392 7.20 24.00 8.97
N THR A 393 6.45 22.88 9.04
CA THR A 393 6.28 22.13 10.30
C THR A 393 7.62 21.56 10.80
N ALA A 394 8.48 21.08 9.90
CA ALA A 394 9.80 20.56 10.26
C ALA A 394 10.79 21.70 10.61
N GLU A 395 10.75 22.82 9.89
CA GLU A 395 11.58 24.00 10.14
C GLU A 395 11.25 24.65 11.50
N GLN A 396 9.96 24.72 11.86
CA GLN A 396 9.51 25.18 13.18
C GLN A 396 9.95 24.24 14.31
N LYS A 397 9.92 22.92 14.10
CA LYS A 397 10.46 21.93 15.07
C LYS A 397 11.99 22.09 15.21
N ALA A 398 12.71 22.24 14.10
CA ALA A 398 14.14 22.50 14.09
C ALA A 398 14.48 23.80 14.85
N LEU A 399 13.74 24.89 14.63
CA LEU A 399 13.84 26.13 15.40
C LEU A 399 13.61 25.91 16.90
N GLN A 400 12.60 25.14 17.30
CA GLN A 400 12.34 24.86 18.73
C GLN A 400 13.51 24.08 19.36
N VAL A 401 14.02 23.04 18.69
CA VAL A 401 15.17 22.26 19.16
C VAL A 401 16.44 23.10 19.19
N ALA A 402 16.68 23.98 18.21
CA ALA A 402 17.82 24.90 18.15
C ALA A 402 17.79 26.03 19.19
N ASN A 403 16.64 26.30 19.80
CA ASN A 403 16.47 27.26 20.88
C ASN A 403 16.55 26.60 22.28
N MET A 404 16.14 25.34 22.41
CA MET A 404 16.22 24.57 23.67
C MET A 404 17.56 23.84 23.85
N HIS A 405 18.19 23.45 22.74
CA HIS A 405 19.50 22.81 22.67
C HIS A 405 20.40 23.56 21.67
N THR A 406 21.71 23.33 21.73
CA THR A 406 22.64 23.89 20.73
C THR A 406 22.36 23.29 19.35
N VAL A 407 22.48 24.10 18.29
CA VAL A 407 22.35 23.68 16.86
C VAL A 407 23.18 22.44 16.50
N GLN A 408 24.27 22.17 17.23
CA GLN A 408 25.07 20.96 17.09
C GLN A 408 24.24 19.68 17.32
N MET A 409 23.31 19.66 18.29
CA MET A 409 22.43 18.51 18.55
C MET A 409 21.56 18.12 17.35
N LEU A 410 21.18 19.08 16.49
CA LEU A 410 20.42 18.84 15.26
C LEU A 410 21.28 18.29 14.11
N ARG A 411 22.59 18.55 14.13
CA ARG A 411 23.54 17.93 13.19
C ARG A 411 23.79 16.47 13.57
N ASP A 412 23.88 16.22 14.87
CA ASP A 412 24.14 14.90 15.43
C ASP A 412 22.85 14.03 15.48
N ASN A 413 21.66 14.66 15.53
CA ASN A 413 20.35 13.99 15.60
C ASN A 413 19.31 14.71 14.70
N PRO A 414 19.38 14.57 13.36
CA PRO A 414 18.44 15.23 12.44
C PRO A 414 16.98 14.79 12.62
N GLU A 415 16.75 13.60 13.19
CA GLU A 415 15.43 13.05 13.48
C GLU A 415 14.61 13.89 14.48
N MET A 416 15.27 14.77 15.26
CA MET A 416 14.58 15.71 16.15
C MET A 416 13.71 16.75 15.42
N MET A 417 13.82 16.86 14.10
CA MET A 417 12.87 17.61 13.26
C MET A 417 11.50 16.92 13.13
N GLY A 418 11.35 15.69 13.65
CA GLY A 418 10.11 14.91 13.62
C GLY A 418 9.73 14.42 12.22
N THR A 419 10.72 14.27 11.35
CA THR A 419 10.75 13.58 10.05
C THR A 419 12.22 13.47 9.60
N SER A 420 12.53 12.78 8.51
CA SER A 420 13.90 12.69 7.98
C SER A 420 14.25 13.84 7.03
N LEU A 421 15.55 14.13 6.91
CA LEU A 421 16.03 15.14 5.96
C LEU A 421 15.80 14.73 4.48
N ASP A 422 15.72 13.43 4.18
CA ASP A 422 15.38 12.96 2.84
C ASP A 422 13.93 13.33 2.47
N MET A 423 13.00 13.24 3.43
CA MET A 423 11.59 13.63 3.21
C MET A 423 11.45 15.12 2.86
N LEU A 424 12.26 16.00 3.46
CA LEU A 424 12.28 17.43 3.13
C LEU A 424 12.82 17.69 1.72
N ARG A 425 13.88 16.97 1.32
CA ARG A 425 14.46 17.04 -0.03
C ARG A 425 13.52 16.46 -1.09
N ARG A 426 12.74 15.42 -0.75
CA ARG A 426 11.67 14.88 -1.60
C ARG A 426 10.53 15.87 -1.76
N ALA A 427 10.03 16.46 -0.68
CA ALA A 427 8.98 17.48 -0.73
C ALA A 427 9.39 18.71 -1.57
N ALA A 428 10.61 19.23 -1.38
CA ALA A 428 11.15 20.33 -2.18
C ALA A 428 11.44 19.93 -3.63
N SER A 429 11.87 18.69 -3.90
CA SER A 429 11.97 18.13 -5.26
C SER A 429 10.60 18.08 -5.95
N VAL A 430 9.54 17.68 -5.24
CA VAL A 430 8.17 17.70 -5.80
C VAL A 430 7.79 19.14 -6.17
N LEU A 431 7.89 20.08 -5.24
CA LEU A 431 7.62 21.51 -5.52
C LEU A 431 8.43 22.03 -6.72
N THR A 432 9.69 21.63 -6.86
CA THR A 432 10.56 21.98 -8.00
C THR A 432 10.02 21.45 -9.33
N HIS A 433 9.64 20.18 -9.40
CA HIS A 433 9.08 19.58 -10.62
C HIS A 433 7.70 20.14 -10.95
N LEU A 434 6.84 20.37 -9.95
CA LEU A 434 5.55 21.04 -10.14
C LEU A 434 5.73 22.47 -10.69
N ALA A 435 6.72 23.24 -10.23
CA ALA A 435 6.97 24.62 -10.67
C ALA A 435 7.66 24.74 -12.04
N ARG A 436 8.38 23.70 -12.50
CA ARG A 436 8.97 23.64 -13.86
C ARG A 436 7.89 23.63 -14.96
N VAL A 437 6.71 23.07 -14.69
CA VAL A 437 5.56 23.09 -15.60
C VAL A 437 4.95 24.49 -15.66
N PRO A 438 4.94 25.19 -16.82
CA PRO A 438 4.57 26.61 -16.88
C PRO A 438 3.11 26.89 -16.49
N GLU A 439 2.19 25.97 -16.77
CA GLU A 439 0.77 26.08 -16.43
C GLU A 439 0.49 25.94 -14.93
N ASN A 440 1.43 25.38 -14.17
CA ASN A 440 1.34 25.23 -12.71
C ASN A 440 1.81 26.48 -11.97
N ARG A 441 2.75 27.27 -12.54
CA ARG A 441 3.39 28.41 -11.85
C ARG A 441 2.40 29.44 -11.28
N LYS A 442 1.22 29.60 -11.92
CA LYS A 442 0.14 30.47 -11.42
C LYS A 442 -0.43 30.02 -10.06
N LEU A 443 -0.40 28.72 -9.76
CA LEU A 443 -0.87 28.16 -8.48
C LEU A 443 0.06 28.54 -7.32
N PHE A 444 1.36 28.72 -7.60
CA PHE A 444 2.37 29.09 -6.61
C PHE A 444 2.31 30.55 -6.16
N VAL A 445 1.59 31.43 -6.86
CA VAL A 445 1.55 32.89 -6.56
C VAL A 445 1.13 33.17 -5.12
N HIS A 446 0.12 32.45 -4.61
CA HIS A 446 -0.35 32.60 -3.22
C HIS A 446 0.65 32.06 -2.17
N HIS A 447 1.65 31.29 -2.58
CA HIS A 447 2.64 30.65 -1.72
C HIS A 447 4.03 31.32 -1.76
N GLN A 448 4.26 32.31 -2.65
CA GLN A 448 5.57 32.96 -2.81
C GLN A 448 6.15 33.53 -1.51
N SER A 449 5.32 34.17 -0.67
CA SER A 449 5.79 34.73 0.62
C SER A 449 6.20 33.67 1.64
N ARG A 450 5.63 32.46 1.55
CA ARG A 450 5.94 31.32 2.42
C ARG A 450 7.25 30.66 1.99
N LEU A 451 7.38 30.40 0.69
CA LEU A 451 8.61 29.91 0.06
C LEU A 451 9.79 30.86 0.32
N LEU A 452 9.58 32.17 0.23
CA LEU A 452 10.62 33.16 0.55
C LEU A 452 11.04 33.11 2.03
N ALA A 453 10.11 32.93 2.95
CA ALA A 453 10.44 32.78 4.38
C ALA A 453 11.31 31.52 4.62
N LEU A 454 10.95 30.37 4.01
CA LEU A 454 11.74 29.15 4.07
C LEU A 454 13.14 29.30 3.47
N VAL A 455 13.27 29.94 2.31
CA VAL A 455 14.58 30.18 1.64
C VAL A 455 15.48 31.12 2.46
N MET A 456 14.90 32.04 3.23
CA MET A 456 15.63 32.94 4.13
C MET A 456 15.95 32.31 5.50
N SER A 457 15.42 31.12 5.81
CA SER A 457 15.69 30.44 7.09
C SER A 457 17.17 30.07 7.24
N GLN A 458 17.71 30.26 8.44
CA GLN A 458 19.10 29.98 8.77
C GLN A 458 19.30 28.55 9.34
N ILE A 459 18.24 27.76 9.44
CA ILE A 459 18.25 26.40 10.04
C ILE A 459 17.88 25.31 9.02
N LEU A 460 17.17 25.67 7.94
CA LEU A 460 16.83 24.75 6.86
C LEU A 460 18.10 24.25 6.12
N ASP A 461 18.09 22.99 5.68
CA ASP A 461 19.20 22.42 4.91
C ASP A 461 19.44 23.17 3.60
N HIS A 462 20.72 23.45 3.29
CA HIS A 462 21.13 24.24 2.13
C HIS A 462 20.58 23.67 0.81
N ASN A 463 20.50 22.34 0.67
CA ASN A 463 19.98 21.73 -0.55
C ASN A 463 18.46 21.92 -0.70
N VAL A 464 17.72 21.87 0.42
CA VAL A 464 16.27 22.16 0.44
C VAL A 464 16.04 23.64 0.14
N ALA A 465 16.79 24.55 0.77
CA ALA A 465 16.72 25.98 0.50
C ALA A 465 17.05 26.33 -0.98
N ALA A 466 18.04 25.65 -1.57
CA ALA A 466 18.38 25.80 -2.99
C ALA A 466 17.23 25.35 -3.91
N GLN A 467 16.61 24.19 -3.64
CA GLN A 467 15.43 23.72 -4.39
C GLN A 467 14.24 24.68 -4.28
N LEU A 468 13.98 25.24 -3.10
CA LEU A 468 12.92 26.24 -2.92
C LEU A 468 13.25 27.59 -3.58
N SER A 469 14.54 27.93 -3.72
CA SER A 469 15.00 29.08 -4.52
C SER A 469 14.77 28.86 -6.01
N ASP A 470 15.05 27.66 -6.53
CA ASP A 470 14.69 27.25 -7.91
C ASP A 470 13.18 27.36 -8.15
N VAL A 471 12.34 26.95 -7.19
CA VAL A 471 10.87 27.14 -7.27
C VAL A 471 10.51 28.62 -7.40
N LEU A 472 11.08 29.49 -6.55
CA LEU A 472 10.85 30.95 -6.64
C LEU A 472 11.30 31.54 -7.97
N PHE A 473 12.44 31.10 -8.51
CA PHE A 473 12.91 31.51 -9.83
C PHE A 473 11.98 31.04 -10.97
N GLN A 474 11.47 29.81 -10.93
CA GLN A 474 10.45 29.38 -11.90
C GLN A 474 9.17 30.24 -11.80
N CYS A 475 8.80 30.66 -10.58
CA CYS A 475 7.60 31.46 -10.33
C CYS A 475 7.73 32.95 -10.67
N SER A 476 8.93 33.54 -10.69
CA SER A 476 9.13 34.94 -11.14
C SER A 476 9.05 35.07 -12.66
N ASN A 477 9.41 34.01 -13.40
CA ASN A 477 9.24 33.85 -14.85
C ASN A 477 7.76 33.64 -15.29
N VAL A 478 6.82 34.28 -14.58
CA VAL A 478 5.38 34.39 -14.90
C VAL A 478 4.96 35.85 -15.16
N SER A 479 5.90 36.79 -14.94
CA SER A 479 5.74 38.25 -15.08
C SER A 479 5.57 38.69 -16.53
#